data_AF-A0A6G3DBQ1-F1
#
_entry.id   AF-A0A6G3DBQ1-F1
#
_cell.length_a   1.000
_cell.length_b   1.000
_cell.length_c   1.000
_cell.angle_alpha   90.00
_cell.angle_beta   90.00
_cell.angle_gamma   90.00
#
_symmetry.space_group_name_H-M   'P 1'
#
loop_
_entity.id
_entity.type
_entity.pdbx_description
1 polymer ?
#
loop_
_entity_poly.entity_id
_entity_poly.type
_entity_poly.pdbx_seq_one_letter_code
_entity_poly.pdbx_strand_id
1 'polypeptide(L)' 'TYAFQHQRYWAETASVSGDASGLGQQALEHPLLSAAVTLPDGGVVLTGRLSTGVSPWLADHMVLGSVLLPGTGLV' A
#
# COMPACT_ATOMS: atom_id res chain seq x y z
N THR A 1 39.31 -6.40 -24.40
CA THR A 1 38.06 -6.19 -23.63
C THR A 1 37.57 -4.79 -23.91
N TYR A 2 36.33 -4.65 -24.37
CA TYR A 2 35.77 -3.35 -24.74
C TYR A 2 35.17 -2.67 -23.49
N ALA A 3 35.44 -1.38 -23.30
CA ALA A 3 34.87 -0.61 -22.21
C ALA A 3 33.50 -0.08 -22.64
N PHE A 4 32.45 -0.81 -22.27
CA PHE A 4 31.09 -0.28 -22.43
C PHE A 4 30.88 0.92 -21.50
N GLN A 5 30.19 1.95 -21.98
CA GLN A 5 29.66 2.96 -21.07
C GLN A 5 28.49 2.34 -20.29
N HIS A 6 28.66 2.23 -18.99
CA HIS A 6 27.65 1.68 -18.10
C HIS A 6 26.72 2.81 -17.64
N GLN A 7 25.66 3.05 -18.40
CA GLN A 7 24.58 3.95 -18.00
C GLN A 7 23.35 3.14 -17.59
N ARG A 8 22.71 3.56 -16.49
CA ARG A 8 21.50 2.93 -15.97
C ARG A 8 20.29 3.42 -16.79
N TYR A 9 19.68 2.52 -17.54
CA TYR A 9 18.48 2.77 -18.36
C TYR A 9 17.20 2.17 -17.77
N TRP A 10 17.17 1.96 -16.45
CA TRP A 10 15.96 1.50 -15.76
C TRP A 10 15.08 2.69 -15.41
N ALA A 11 13.77 2.56 -15.65
CA ALA A 11 12.80 3.54 -15.18
C ALA A 11 12.91 3.70 -13.65
N GLU A 12 13.01 4.94 -13.19
CA GLU A 12 13.00 5.24 -11.76
C GLU A 12 11.59 5.06 -11.23
N THR A 13 11.42 4.17 -10.24
CA THR A 13 10.13 3.99 -9.57
C THR A 13 9.94 5.18 -8.63
N ALA A 14 9.14 6.16 -9.05
CA ALA A 14 8.72 7.20 -8.12
C ALA A 14 7.90 6.56 -6.99
N SER A 15 8.19 6.89 -5.74
CA SER A 15 7.42 6.47 -4.57
C SER A 15 6.09 7.23 -4.46
N VAL A 16 5.45 7.49 -5.59
CA VAL A 16 4.11 8.08 -5.63
C VAL A 16 3.17 6.90 -5.49
N SER A 17 2.47 6.81 -4.36
CA SER A 17 1.27 5.99 -4.31
C SER A 17 0.34 6.53 -5.38
N GLY A 18 0.18 5.81 -6.49
CA GLY A 18 -0.73 6.23 -7.55
C GLY A 18 -2.11 6.46 -6.96
N ASP A 19 -2.75 7.57 -7.32
CA ASP A 19 -4.14 7.82 -6.97
C ASP A 19 -4.98 6.66 -7.51
N ALA A 20 -5.76 6.05 -6.62
CA ALA A 20 -6.61 4.91 -6.94
C ALA A 20 -7.63 5.23 -8.03
N SER A 21 -7.97 6.51 -8.21
CA SER A 21 -8.83 7.00 -9.30
C SER A 21 -8.30 6.62 -10.69
N GLY A 22 -6.97 6.66 -10.90
CA GLY A 22 -6.33 6.29 -12.15
C GLY A 22 -6.43 4.79 -12.48
N LEU A 23 -6.78 3.98 -11.48
CA LEU A 23 -7.03 2.54 -11.60
C LEU A 23 -8.53 2.21 -11.71
N GLY A 24 -9.40 3.21 -11.85
CA GLY A 24 -10.85 3.04 -11.85
C GLY A 24 -11.43 2.68 -10.47
N GLN A 25 -10.67 2.91 -9.40
CA GLN A 25 -11.09 2.66 -8.03
C GLN A 25 -11.48 3.98 -7.36
N GLN A 26 -12.37 3.91 -6.38
CA GLN A 26 -12.69 5.08 -5.57
C GLN A 26 -11.60 5.24 -4.50
N ALA A 27 -10.92 6.40 -4.47
CA ALA A 27 -9.99 6.72 -3.40
C ALA A 27 -10.72 6.91 -2.05
N LEU A 28 -10.09 6.48 -0.97
CA LEU A 28 -10.60 6.60 0.40
C LEU A 28 -9.61 7.36 1.28
N GLU A 29 -10.14 8.25 2.11
CA GLU A 29 -9.39 8.89 3.20
C GLU A 29 -9.49 8.05 4.47
N HIS A 30 -8.93 6.85 4.45
CA HIS A 30 -8.93 5.94 5.61
C HIS A 30 -7.50 5.51 5.99
N PRO A 31 -7.13 5.47 7.29
CA PRO A 31 -5.75 5.21 7.72
C PRO A 31 -5.17 3.87 7.24
N LEU A 32 -6.02 2.85 7.04
CA LEU A 32 -5.61 1.51 6.60
C LEU A 32 -6.09 1.16 5.19
N LEU A 33 -7.10 1.87 4.68
CA LEU A 33 -7.79 1.52 3.43
C LEU A 33 -7.66 2.70 2.48
N SER A 34 -7.04 2.49 1.33
CA SER A 34 -6.77 3.56 0.37
C SER A 34 -7.78 3.61 -0.76
N ALA A 35 -8.49 2.49 -1.04
CA ALA A 35 -9.43 2.46 -2.15
C ALA A 35 -10.57 1.46 -1.97
N ALA A 36 -11.68 1.71 -2.68
CA ALA A 36 -12.83 0.84 -2.80
C ALA A 36 -13.13 0.50 -4.26
N VAL A 37 -13.65 -0.70 -4.47
CA VAL A 37 -14.23 -1.17 -5.74
C VAL A 37 -15.63 -1.69 -5.46
N THR A 38 -16.64 -1.05 -6.05
CA THR A 38 -18.02 -1.54 -6.00
C THR A 38 -18.22 -2.64 -7.03
N LEU A 39 -18.75 -3.77 -6.60
CA LEU A 39 -19.01 -4.92 -7.47
C LEU A 39 -20.44 -4.86 -8.04
N PRO A 40 -20.68 -5.47 -9.22
CA PRO A 40 -22.00 -5.48 -9.85
C PRO A 40 -23.09 -6.18 -9.04
N ASP A 41 -22.72 -7.07 -8.12
CA ASP A 41 -23.63 -7.79 -7.22
C ASP A 41 -24.03 -6.98 -5.97
N GLY A 42 -23.58 -5.72 -5.89
CA GLY A 42 -23.79 -4.84 -4.74
C GLY A 42 -22.74 -5.00 -3.64
N GLY A 43 -21.74 -5.86 -3.81
CA GLY A 43 -20.61 -5.98 -2.89
C GLY A 43 -19.62 -4.80 -2.98
N VAL A 44 -18.71 -4.72 -2.01
CA VAL A 44 -17.58 -3.79 -2.03
C VAL A 44 -16.29 -4.52 -1.66
N VAL A 45 -15.23 -4.27 -2.42
CA VAL A 45 -13.87 -4.69 -2.09
C VAL A 45 -13.08 -3.47 -1.65
N LEU A 46 -12.51 -3.54 -0.45
CA LEU A 46 -11.66 -2.50 0.13
C LEU A 46 -10.20 -2.94 0.00
N THR A 47 -9.33 -2.02 -0.41
CA THR A 47 -7.90 -2.29 -0.58
C THR A 47 -7.06 -1.28 0.19
N GLY A 48 -5.88 -1.71 0.61
CA GLY A 48 -4.93 -0.91 1.38
C GLY A 48 -3.58 -1.62 1.49
N ARG A 49 -2.59 -0.94 2.07
CA ARG A 49 -1.23 -1.46 2.25
C ARG A 49 -0.82 -1.44 3.71
N LEU A 50 -0.60 -2.61 4.30
CA LEU A 50 -0.08 -2.76 5.65
C LEU A 50 1.45 -2.84 5.61
N SER A 51 2.11 -1.84 6.18
CA SER A 51 3.57 -1.78 6.30
C SER A 51 3.94 -0.76 7.37
N THR A 52 4.95 -1.05 8.18
CA THR A 52 5.51 -0.09 9.15
C THR A 52 6.09 1.17 8.47
N GLY A 53 6.47 1.08 7.19
CA GLY A 53 6.92 2.25 6.41
C GLY A 53 5.77 3.16 5.95
N VAL A 54 4.53 2.67 5.94
CA VAL A 54 3.32 3.44 5.56
C VAL A 54 2.54 3.85 6.81
N SER A 55 2.44 2.95 7.78
CA SER A 55 1.75 3.13 9.06
C SER A 55 2.72 2.83 10.19
N PRO A 56 3.52 3.82 10.65
CA PRO A 56 4.55 3.61 11.66
C PRO A 56 4.02 3.04 12.98
N TRP A 57 2.79 3.41 13.35
CA TRP A 57 2.11 2.92 14.56
C TRP A 57 1.93 1.40 14.60
N LEU A 58 1.97 0.70 13.47
CA LEU A 58 1.94 -0.76 13.45
C LEU A 58 3.12 -1.35 14.22
N ALA A 59 4.29 -0.68 14.18
CA ALA A 59 5.47 -1.14 14.91
C ALA A 59 5.27 -1.12 16.44
N ASP A 60 4.31 -0.34 16.94
CA ASP A 60 4.02 -0.20 18.36
C ASP A 60 3.17 -1.38 18.90
N HIS A 61 2.52 -2.14 18.01
CA HIS A 61 1.74 -3.32 18.41
C HIS A 61 2.56 -4.61 18.30
N MET A 62 3.34 -4.87 19.33
CA MET A 62 4.22 -6.04 19.42
C MET A 62 3.73 -7.04 20.46
N VAL A 63 3.52 -8.28 20.04
CA VAL A 63 3.11 -9.38 20.91
C VAL A 63 4.18 -10.47 20.83
N LEU A 64 4.80 -10.78 21.98
CA LEU A 64 5.85 -11.80 22.07
C LEU A 64 6.99 -11.60 21.06
N GLY A 65 7.38 -10.35 20.81
CA GLY A 65 8.46 -10.00 19.88
C GLY A 65 8.08 -9.97 18.40
N SER A 66 6.80 -10.18 18.06
CA SER A 66 6.29 -10.10 16.69
C SER A 66 5.37 -8.90 16.51
N VAL A 67 5.55 -8.16 15.41
CA VAL A 67 4.64 -7.07 15.03
C VAL A 67 3.35 -7.67 14.48
N LEU A 68 2.21 -7.30 15.06
CA LEU A 68 0.89 -7.76 14.66
C LEU A 68 -0.03 -6.56 14.37
N LEU A 69 -1.03 -6.75 13.51
CA LEU A 69 -2.12 -5.78 13.42
C LEU A 69 -3.00 -5.91 14.67
N PRO A 70 -3.30 -4.83 15.41
CA PRO A 70 -4.24 -4.90 16.52
C PRO A 70 -5.61 -5.37 16.02
N GLY A 71 -6.26 -6.25 16.79
CA GLY A 71 -7.65 -6.66 16.49
C GLY A 71 -8.62 -5.49 16.41
N THR A 72 -8.37 -4.41 17.15
CA THR A 72 -9.15 -3.17 17.10
C THR A 72 -9.02 -2.41 15.77
N GLY A 73 -8.07 -2.77 14.91
CA GLY A 73 -7.95 -2.20 13.55
C GLY A 73 -8.89 -2.83 12.53
N LEU A 74 -9.68 -3.84 12.92
CA LEU A 74 -10.63 -4.56 12.06
C LEU A 74 -12.11 -4.32 12.42
N VAL A 75 -12.39 -3.44 13.39
CA VAL A 75 -13.74 -3.21 13.96
C VAL A 75 -14.25 -1.83 13.61
#